data_AF-A0A3G1L127-F1
#
_entry.id   AF-A0A3G1L127-F1
#
_cell.length_a   1.000
_cell.length_b   1.000
_cell.length_c   1.000
_cell.angle_alpha   90.00
_cell.angle_beta   90.00
_cell.angle_gamma   90.00
#
_symmetry.space_group_name_H-M   'P 1'
#
loop_
_entity.id
_entity.type
_entity.pdbx_description
1 polymer ?
#
loop_
_entity_poly.entity_id
_entity_poly.type
_entity_poly.pdbx_seq_one_letter_code
_entity_poly.pdbx_strand_id
1 'polypeptide(L)'
;MDLKPVKKYHTPRYPEKSLVLDKPALLKTLPERWKGNAYIGMALTSVLAFSLAGCTASSQDDKTISRNQPGKVTAAPIFEHGQGRGSFGCVSVAPPSFLSEEEAYDVIQEEAEKYGIVFERDAFELKGVEIPETKYYLKPEGESQEFSQRGEEIDSTRRGDLSLDGYDESRKIGFEFVSREDYEQWSKEQTIRSSVDDFDFSSTAKMLRQGTDGKNGEVHLGIFYNPMTPYQELKELGLEQDDFEAMKLKTKEMAAEELKKQVKDFLDWLKAQGII
;
A
#
# COMPACT_ATOMS: atom_id res chain seq x y z
N MET A 1 16.50 -13.04 47.76
CA MET A 1 16.21 -14.08 46.74
C MET A 1 16.83 -13.61 45.45
N ASP A 2 17.87 -14.28 44.96
CA ASP A 2 18.48 -13.93 43.67
C ASP A 2 17.63 -14.50 42.53
N LEU A 3 16.99 -13.60 41.79
CA LEU A 3 16.24 -13.94 40.59
C LEU A 3 17.24 -14.27 39.47
N LYS A 4 17.25 -15.52 39.03
CA LYS A 4 18.05 -15.96 37.88
C LYS A 4 17.18 -16.15 36.64
N PRO A 5 17.61 -15.68 35.46
CA PRO A 5 16.85 -15.85 34.23
C PRO A 5 16.75 -17.33 33.84
N VAL A 6 15.56 -17.76 33.45
CA VAL A 6 15.28 -19.12 32.98
C VAL A 6 15.88 -19.27 31.58
N LYS A 7 16.92 -20.08 31.45
CA LYS A 7 17.69 -20.25 30.20
C LYS A 7 17.10 -21.24 29.20
N LYS A 8 16.11 -22.04 29.61
CA LYS A 8 15.43 -23.02 28.76
C LYS A 8 13.95 -23.10 29.12
N TYR A 9 13.10 -22.85 28.13
CA TYR A 9 11.68 -23.12 28.22
C TYR A 9 11.37 -24.44 27.52
N HIS A 10 10.46 -25.23 28.10
CA HIS A 10 9.91 -26.38 27.38
C HIS A 10 9.02 -25.86 26.24
N THR A 11 9.01 -26.56 25.10
CA THR A 11 8.13 -26.21 23.99
C THR A 11 6.69 -26.18 24.48
N PRO A 12 5.99 -25.03 24.39
CA PRO A 12 4.62 -24.95 24.87
C PRO A 12 3.74 -25.88 24.03
N ARG A 13 3.08 -26.83 24.69
CA ARG A 13 2.04 -27.64 24.07
C ARG A 13 0.71 -26.95 24.31
N TYR A 14 0.15 -26.39 23.25
CA TYR A 14 -1.21 -25.89 23.29
C TYR A 14 -2.19 -27.06 23.45
N PRO A 15 -3.34 -26.84 24.12
CA PRO A 15 -4.41 -27.83 24.16
C PRO A 15 -4.82 -28.24 22.74
N GLU A 16 -4.98 -29.54 22.51
CA GLU A 16 -5.51 -30.04 21.24
C GLU A 16 -6.98 -29.65 21.08
N LYS A 17 -7.42 -29.42 19.83
CA LYS A 17 -8.78 -28.98 19.51
C LYS A 17 -9.85 -29.90 20.10
N SER A 18 -9.62 -31.20 20.09
CA SER A 18 -10.50 -32.23 20.69
C SER A 18 -10.71 -31.98 22.19
N LEU A 19 -9.65 -31.67 22.92
CA LEU A 19 -9.69 -31.40 24.36
C LEU A 19 -10.46 -30.11 24.68
N VAL A 20 -10.37 -29.09 23.83
CA VAL A 20 -11.08 -27.82 23.99
C VAL A 20 -12.57 -27.96 23.74
N LEU A 21 -12.95 -28.78 22.76
CA LEU A 21 -14.36 -29.08 22.45
C LEU A 21 -15.03 -29.88 23.57
N ASP A 22 -14.32 -30.84 24.16
CA ASP A 22 -14.80 -31.61 25.32
C ASP A 22 -14.84 -30.79 26.62
N LYS A 23 -13.97 -29.77 26.75
CA LYS A 23 -13.85 -28.94 27.95
C LYS A 23 -13.80 -27.45 27.60
N PRO A 24 -14.92 -26.85 27.17
CA PRO A 24 -14.98 -25.45 26.73
C PRO A 24 -14.63 -24.45 27.86
N ALA A 25 -14.68 -24.88 29.12
CA ALA A 25 -14.24 -24.08 30.27
C ALA A 25 -12.72 -23.77 30.25
N LEU A 26 -11.89 -24.54 29.54
CA LEU A 26 -10.45 -24.26 29.37
C LEU A 26 -10.17 -22.92 28.69
N LEU A 27 -11.08 -22.44 27.84
CA LEU A 27 -10.97 -21.13 27.19
C LEU A 27 -11.43 -19.98 28.10
N LYS A 28 -12.16 -20.31 29.17
CA LYS A 28 -12.69 -19.32 30.14
C LYS A 28 -11.73 -19.07 31.29
N THR A 29 -10.66 -19.85 31.40
CA THR A 29 -9.65 -19.67 32.45
C THR A 29 -8.59 -18.67 32.02
N LEU A 30 -8.61 -17.49 32.63
CA LEU A 30 -7.49 -16.56 32.57
C LEU A 30 -6.26 -17.20 33.23
N PRO A 31 -5.07 -17.13 32.60
CA PRO A 31 -3.84 -17.57 33.23
C PRO A 31 -3.64 -16.89 34.59
N GLU A 32 -3.20 -17.63 35.62
CA GLU A 32 -2.98 -17.08 36.97
C GLU A 32 -2.06 -15.85 36.98
N ARG A 33 -1.11 -15.77 36.04
CA ARG A 33 -0.22 -14.61 35.87
C ARG A 33 -0.93 -13.33 35.46
N TRP A 34 -2.12 -13.45 34.88
CA TRP A 34 -2.92 -12.32 34.40
C TRP A 34 -3.98 -11.92 35.42
N LYS A 35 -4.33 -12.83 36.35
CA LYS A 35 -5.24 -12.52 37.45
C LYS A 35 -4.57 -11.51 38.39
N GLY A 36 -5.21 -10.35 38.54
CA GLY A 36 -4.74 -9.27 39.42
C GLY A 36 -3.83 -8.23 38.77
N ASN A 37 -3.48 -8.36 37.48
CA ASN A 37 -2.72 -7.34 36.76
C ASN A 37 -3.66 -6.41 35.98
N ALA A 38 -3.99 -5.25 36.57
CA ALA A 38 -4.93 -4.28 36.03
C ALA A 38 -4.55 -3.77 34.63
N TYR A 39 -3.26 -3.73 34.29
CA TYR A 39 -2.77 -3.27 32.99
C TYR A 39 -3.12 -4.24 31.85
N ILE A 40 -3.11 -5.56 32.12
CA ILE A 40 -3.50 -6.58 31.14
C ILE A 40 -5.00 -6.50 30.86
N GLY A 41 -5.80 -6.25 31.91
CA GLY A 41 -7.23 -6.01 31.78
C GLY A 41 -7.54 -4.79 30.91
N MET A 42 -6.85 -3.67 31.15
CA MET A 42 -7.01 -2.45 30.35
C MET A 42 -6.62 -2.66 28.89
N ALA A 43 -5.47 -3.29 28.62
CA ALA A 43 -5.02 -3.55 27.25
C ALA A 43 -6.02 -4.42 26.46
N LEU A 44 -6.54 -5.50 27.07
CA LEU A 44 -7.53 -6.38 26.45
C LEU A 44 -8.86 -5.65 26.16
N THR A 45 -9.33 -4.83 27.09
CA THR A 45 -10.56 -4.05 26.88
C THR A 45 -10.40 -2.97 25.81
N SER A 46 -9.21 -2.36 25.70
CA SER A 46 -8.93 -1.36 24.66
C SER A 46 -8.98 -2.00 23.26
N VAL A 47 -8.36 -3.16 23.07
CA VAL A 47 -8.38 -3.88 21.78
C VAL A 47 -9.80 -4.30 21.38
N LEU A 48 -10.64 -4.70 22.35
CA LEU A 48 -12.04 -5.01 22.13
C LEU A 48 -12.91 -3.77 21.85
N ALA A 49 -12.61 -2.62 22.44
CA ALA A 49 -13.36 -1.38 22.23
C ALA A 49 -13.09 -0.77 20.83
N PHE A 50 -11.84 -0.86 20.34
CA PHE A 50 -11.50 -0.40 18.99
C PHE A 50 -12.07 -1.27 17.88
N SER A 51 -12.37 -2.55 18.15
CA SER A 51 -12.93 -3.47 17.16
C SER A 51 -14.46 -3.41 17.02
N LEU A 52 -15.17 -2.67 17.89
CA LEU A 52 -16.65 -2.61 17.91
C LEU A 52 -17.23 -1.22 17.58
N ALA A 53 -16.40 -0.21 17.33
CA ALA A 53 -16.83 1.17 17.05
C ALA A 53 -16.86 1.54 15.55
N GLY A 54 -16.77 0.56 14.64
CA GLY A 54 -16.75 0.76 13.19
C GLY A 54 -18.08 0.44 12.51
N CYS A 55 -19.16 1.14 12.85
CA CYS A 55 -20.39 1.15 12.05
C CYS A 55 -20.90 2.59 11.97
N THR A 56 -20.48 3.33 10.94
CA THR A 56 -21.18 4.55 10.50
C THR A 56 -22.02 4.16 9.28
N ALA A 57 -23.31 4.48 9.33
CA ALA A 57 -24.23 4.25 8.23
C ALA A 57 -24.14 5.43 7.26
N SER A 58 -23.63 5.19 6.06
CA SER A 58 -23.64 6.15 4.95
C SER A 58 -25.05 6.33 4.41
N SER A 59 -25.65 7.50 4.62
CA SER A 59 -26.88 7.93 3.98
C SER A 59 -26.62 8.21 2.48
N GLN A 60 -27.36 7.51 1.61
CA GLN A 60 -27.47 7.84 0.20
C GLN A 60 -28.28 9.13 0.05
N ASP A 61 -27.65 10.17 -0.51
CA ASP A 61 -28.35 11.28 -1.15
C ASP A 61 -28.03 11.25 -2.64
N ASP A 62 -29.03 10.86 -3.42
CA ASP A 62 -29.01 10.77 -4.87
C ASP A 62 -29.24 12.17 -5.46
N LYS A 63 -28.18 12.83 -5.92
CA LYS A 63 -28.27 14.04 -6.74
C LYS A 63 -27.80 13.75 -8.16
N THR A 64 -28.81 13.67 -9.01
CA THR A 64 -28.78 13.74 -10.47
C THR A 64 -27.87 14.85 -10.99
N ILE A 65 -26.75 14.49 -11.63
CA ILE A 65 -25.92 15.41 -12.41
C ILE A 65 -26.13 15.15 -13.91
N SER A 66 -26.39 16.27 -14.58
CA SER A 66 -26.66 16.46 -16.00
C SER A 66 -25.64 15.79 -16.92
N ARG A 67 -26.14 15.07 -17.94
CA ARG A 67 -25.35 14.53 -19.06
C ARG A 67 -24.85 15.66 -19.95
N ASN A 68 -23.65 16.15 -19.70
CA ASN A 68 -22.78 16.70 -20.75
C ASN A 68 -21.95 15.57 -21.35
N GLN A 69 -21.57 15.72 -22.63
CA GLN A 69 -20.81 14.71 -23.38
C GLN A 69 -19.56 14.24 -22.60
N PRO A 70 -19.19 12.95 -22.64
CA PRO A 70 -18.14 12.43 -21.79
C PRO A 70 -16.80 13.07 -22.16
N GLY A 71 -16.25 13.85 -21.22
CA GLY A 71 -14.83 14.18 -21.22
C GLY A 71 -13.99 12.91 -21.17
N LYS A 72 -12.72 13.02 -21.57
CA LYS A 72 -11.78 11.91 -21.54
C LYS A 72 -10.71 12.16 -20.49
N VAL A 73 -10.43 11.12 -19.70
CA VAL A 73 -9.29 11.11 -18.80
C VAL A 73 -8.04 11.23 -19.66
N THR A 74 -7.19 12.19 -19.33
CA THR A 74 -5.87 12.36 -19.93
C THR A 74 -4.85 11.96 -18.88
N ALA A 75 -4.39 10.71 -18.95
CA ALA A 75 -3.42 10.20 -17.99
C ALA A 75 -2.00 10.64 -18.37
N ALA A 76 -1.35 11.37 -17.47
CA ALA A 76 0.04 11.79 -17.64
C ALA A 76 0.96 10.57 -17.81
N PRO A 77 2.12 10.70 -18.48
CA PRO A 77 3.15 9.67 -18.47
C PRO A 77 3.52 9.25 -17.06
N ILE A 78 3.99 8.02 -16.88
CA ILE A 78 4.63 7.63 -15.62
C ILE A 78 6.00 8.31 -15.58
N PHE A 79 6.23 9.10 -14.53
CA PHE A 79 7.52 9.75 -14.28
C PHE A 79 8.32 8.86 -13.33
N GLU A 80 9.38 8.25 -13.84
CA GLU A 80 10.12 7.21 -13.13
C GLU A 80 11.15 7.81 -12.17
N HIS A 81 10.86 7.75 -10.87
CA HIS A 81 11.78 8.10 -9.78
C HIS A 81 11.72 7.04 -8.68
N GLY A 82 12.88 6.43 -8.38
CA GLY A 82 12.98 5.19 -7.60
C GLY A 82 12.49 3.96 -8.37
N GLN A 83 13.00 2.76 -8.04
CA GLN A 83 12.73 1.56 -8.84
C GLN A 83 11.30 1.04 -8.70
N GLY A 84 10.65 1.28 -7.55
CA GLY A 84 9.29 0.81 -7.27
C GLY A 84 9.15 -0.72 -7.17
N ARG A 85 10.28 -1.45 -7.08
CA ARG A 85 10.35 -2.91 -6.96
C ARG A 85 11.09 -3.31 -5.69
N GLY A 86 10.62 -4.35 -5.01
CA GLY A 86 11.27 -4.86 -3.81
C GLY A 86 10.69 -6.18 -3.31
N SER A 87 11.44 -6.90 -2.49
CA SER A 87 11.04 -8.20 -1.91
C SER A 87 11.16 -8.15 -0.39
N PHE A 88 10.14 -8.60 0.33
CA PHE A 88 10.06 -8.50 1.80
C PHE A 88 9.62 -9.82 2.44
N GLY A 89 10.38 -10.32 3.44
CA GLY A 89 10.08 -11.61 4.08
C GLY A 89 11.07 -12.08 5.15
N CYS A 90 10.97 -13.36 5.53
CA CYS A 90 11.61 -13.97 6.72
C CYS A 90 13.12 -13.73 6.94
N VAL A 91 13.86 -13.28 5.93
CA VAL A 91 15.26 -12.83 6.03
C VAL A 91 15.46 -11.57 5.18
N SER A 92 14.60 -10.57 5.34
CA SER A 92 14.76 -9.27 4.67
C SER A 92 16.03 -8.60 5.14
N VAL A 93 16.93 -8.37 4.18
CA VAL A 93 18.21 -7.68 4.37
C VAL A 93 18.04 -6.16 4.42
N ALA A 94 16.89 -5.65 3.96
CA ALA A 94 16.52 -4.23 3.97
C ALA A 94 15.08 -4.05 4.48
N PRO A 95 14.82 -3.12 5.43
CA PRO A 95 13.46 -2.77 5.80
C PRO A 95 12.70 -2.12 4.62
N PRO A 96 11.43 -2.47 4.39
CA PRO A 96 10.63 -1.81 3.36
C PRO A 96 10.39 -0.33 3.67
N SER A 97 10.57 0.53 2.66
CA SER A 97 10.00 1.88 2.62
C SER A 97 8.63 1.85 1.97
N PHE A 98 7.64 1.33 2.69
CA PHE A 98 6.25 1.61 2.34
C PHE A 98 5.89 2.98 2.92
N LEU A 99 5.65 3.95 2.05
CA LEU A 99 4.89 5.13 2.40
C LEU A 99 3.44 4.71 2.56
N SER A 100 2.77 5.14 3.62
CA SER A 100 1.31 5.01 3.67
C SER A 100 0.68 5.95 2.64
N GLU A 101 -0.56 5.68 2.26
CA GLU A 101 -1.34 6.61 1.43
C GLU A 101 -1.44 8.00 2.07
N GLU A 102 -1.47 8.11 3.41
CA GLU A 102 -1.45 9.43 4.05
C GLU A 102 -0.10 10.13 3.92
N GLU A 103 1.01 9.41 4.12
CA GLU A 103 2.35 9.97 3.92
C GLU A 103 2.56 10.42 2.47
N ALA A 104 2.10 9.62 1.51
CA ALA A 104 2.16 9.94 0.09
C ALA A 104 1.27 11.13 -0.26
N TYR A 105 0.04 11.17 0.25
CA TYR A 105 -0.90 12.27 0.06
C TYR A 105 -0.29 13.59 0.54
N ASP A 106 0.31 13.62 1.72
CA ASP A 106 0.92 14.83 2.28
C ASP A 106 2.05 15.36 1.38
N VAL A 107 2.91 14.46 0.88
CA VAL A 107 3.98 14.82 -0.07
C VAL A 107 3.42 15.38 -1.38
N ILE A 108 2.39 14.73 -1.93
CA ILE A 108 1.75 15.13 -3.19
C ILE A 108 1.05 16.48 -3.03
N GLN A 109 0.25 16.63 -1.97
CA GLN A 109 -0.49 17.84 -1.64
C GLN A 109 0.47 19.03 -1.42
N GLU A 110 1.55 18.86 -0.64
CA GLU A 110 2.51 19.95 -0.38
C GLU A 110 3.13 20.50 -1.68
N GLU A 111 3.47 19.63 -2.64
CA GLU A 111 4.00 20.08 -3.94
C GLU A 111 2.92 20.70 -4.83
N ALA A 112 1.71 20.17 -4.82
CA ALA A 112 0.59 20.66 -5.64
C ALA A 112 0.06 22.03 -5.17
N GLU A 113 0.04 22.28 -3.86
CA GLU A 113 -0.39 23.55 -3.27
C GLU A 113 0.44 24.74 -3.77
N LYS A 114 1.72 24.51 -4.10
CA LYS A 114 2.62 25.54 -4.68
C LYS A 114 2.10 26.09 -6.01
N TYR A 115 1.21 25.35 -6.67
CA TYR A 115 0.56 25.73 -7.92
C TYR A 115 -0.91 26.11 -7.74
N GLY A 116 -1.37 26.19 -6.49
CA GLY A 116 -2.75 26.49 -6.13
C GLY A 116 -3.72 25.36 -6.48
N ILE A 117 -3.24 24.12 -6.49
CA ILE A 117 -4.04 22.90 -6.58
C ILE A 117 -4.28 22.42 -5.15
N VAL A 118 -5.54 22.12 -4.82
CA VAL A 118 -5.90 21.56 -3.51
C VAL A 118 -6.72 20.31 -3.76
N PHE A 119 -6.19 19.17 -3.36
CA PHE A 119 -6.89 17.90 -3.54
C PHE A 119 -7.89 17.67 -2.40
N GLU A 120 -9.02 17.09 -2.76
CA GLU A 120 -9.98 16.48 -1.83
C GLU A 120 -9.90 14.96 -1.99
N ARG A 121 -9.84 14.24 -0.86
CA ARG A 121 -9.81 12.77 -0.83
C ARG A 121 -11.17 12.17 -1.18
N ASP A 122 -11.15 11.01 -1.83
CA ASP A 122 -12.36 10.23 -2.17
C ASP A 122 -13.43 11.03 -2.92
N ALA A 123 -13.04 12.14 -3.56
CA ALA A 123 -13.96 13.11 -4.14
C ALA A 123 -14.36 12.75 -5.58
N PHE A 124 -13.62 11.86 -6.23
CA PHE A 124 -13.86 11.48 -7.62
C PHE A 124 -13.58 10.00 -7.87
N GLU A 125 -14.46 9.39 -8.66
CA GLU A 125 -14.41 7.97 -8.96
C GLU A 125 -14.48 7.74 -10.47
N LEU A 126 -13.49 7.03 -10.98
CA LEU A 126 -13.44 6.58 -12.37
C LEU A 126 -14.22 5.29 -12.55
N LYS A 127 -15.20 5.31 -13.45
CA LYS A 127 -16.11 4.18 -13.68
C LYS A 127 -15.64 3.25 -14.78
N GLY A 128 -15.61 1.95 -14.47
CA GLY A 128 -15.38 0.86 -15.41
C GLY A 128 -14.02 0.92 -16.12
N VAL A 129 -12.98 1.30 -15.39
CA VAL A 129 -11.56 1.29 -15.81
C VAL A 129 -10.96 -0.10 -15.67
N GLU A 130 -9.80 -0.31 -16.28
CA GLU A 130 -9.04 -1.56 -16.13
C GLU A 130 -8.04 -1.40 -14.98
N ILE A 131 -8.31 -2.07 -13.86
CA ILE A 131 -7.47 -2.08 -12.66
C ILE A 131 -6.50 -3.26 -12.77
N PRO A 132 -5.18 -3.08 -12.53
CA PRO A 132 -4.22 -4.17 -12.55
C PRO A 132 -4.58 -5.30 -11.58
N GLU A 133 -4.21 -6.53 -11.93
CA GLU A 133 -4.26 -7.66 -11.00
C GLU A 133 -2.84 -7.96 -10.50
N THR A 134 -2.55 -7.56 -9.26
CA THR A 134 -1.21 -7.66 -8.67
C THR A 134 -0.89 -9.07 -8.21
N LYS A 135 0.41 -9.38 -8.08
CA LYS A 135 0.94 -10.72 -7.76
C LYS A 135 2.15 -10.59 -6.83
N TYR A 136 2.18 -11.33 -5.73
CA TYR A 136 3.30 -11.32 -4.79
C TYR A 136 4.49 -12.17 -5.20
N TYR A 137 4.33 -13.01 -6.22
CA TYR A 137 5.39 -13.92 -6.65
C TYR A 137 5.65 -13.69 -8.12
N LEU A 138 6.74 -12.97 -8.42
CA LEU A 138 7.10 -12.52 -9.78
C LEU A 138 8.29 -13.33 -10.32
N LYS A 139 8.33 -13.55 -11.64
CA LYS A 139 9.45 -14.16 -12.35
C LYS A 139 10.58 -13.13 -12.48
N PRO A 140 11.84 -13.50 -12.21
CA PRO A 140 12.97 -12.66 -12.55
C PRO A 140 13.08 -12.49 -14.07
N GLU A 141 13.43 -11.28 -14.51
CA GLU A 141 13.69 -10.98 -15.92
C GLU A 141 14.88 -11.84 -16.41
N GLY A 142 14.67 -12.67 -17.43
CA GLY A 142 15.74 -13.46 -18.08
C GLY A 142 15.97 -14.89 -17.60
N GLU A 143 15.15 -15.44 -16.69
CA GLU A 143 15.24 -16.86 -16.32
C GLU A 143 14.50 -17.79 -17.31
N SER A 144 15.15 -18.91 -17.66
CA SER A 144 14.55 -19.95 -18.51
C SER A 144 13.41 -20.68 -17.79
N GLN A 145 12.43 -21.13 -18.58
CA GLN A 145 11.17 -21.75 -18.12
C GLN A 145 11.32 -23.03 -17.26
N GLU A 146 12.53 -23.55 -17.05
CA GLU A 146 12.75 -24.87 -16.47
C GLU A 146 12.78 -24.90 -14.93
N PHE A 147 12.83 -23.76 -14.23
CA PHE A 147 12.91 -23.74 -12.76
C PHE A 147 11.93 -22.81 -12.01
N SER A 148 11.18 -21.94 -12.69
CA SER A 148 10.34 -20.94 -12.00
C SER A 148 8.87 -21.39 -11.87
N GLN A 149 8.54 -21.92 -10.70
CA GLN A 149 7.18 -21.86 -10.16
C GLN A 149 6.88 -20.45 -9.57
N ARG A 150 7.58 -19.39 -10.01
CA ARG A 150 7.25 -17.99 -9.66
C ARG A 150 6.33 -17.42 -10.75
N GLY A 151 5.39 -16.58 -10.36
CA GLY A 151 4.31 -16.06 -11.23
C GLY A 151 4.82 -15.07 -12.28
N GLU A 152 4.06 -14.95 -13.37
CA GLU A 152 4.34 -14.04 -14.49
C GLU A 152 4.34 -12.57 -14.04
N GLU A 153 4.90 -11.69 -14.88
CA GLU A 153 4.80 -10.22 -14.73
C GLU A 153 3.34 -9.79 -14.45
N ILE A 154 3.14 -8.57 -13.98
CA ILE A 154 1.79 -7.99 -13.92
C ILE A 154 1.31 -7.85 -15.36
N ASP A 155 0.39 -8.73 -15.77
CA ASP A 155 0.01 -8.96 -17.17
C ASP A 155 -1.52 -9.03 -17.37
N SER A 156 -2.29 -8.91 -16.29
CA SER A 156 -3.74 -8.97 -16.34
C SER A 156 -4.39 -7.80 -15.60
N THR A 157 -5.57 -7.43 -16.06
CA THR A 157 -6.42 -6.42 -15.45
C THR A 157 -7.79 -7.00 -15.17
N ARG A 158 -8.52 -6.36 -14.26
CA ARG A 158 -9.94 -6.57 -14.05
C ARG A 158 -10.67 -5.25 -14.24
N ARG A 159 -11.85 -5.31 -14.82
CA ARG A 159 -12.71 -4.13 -14.94
C ARG A 159 -13.31 -3.77 -13.58
N GLY A 160 -13.18 -2.51 -13.17
CA GLY A 160 -13.70 -2.02 -11.89
C GLY A 160 -13.89 -0.52 -11.87
N ASP A 161 -14.39 -0.03 -10.75
CA ASP A 161 -14.43 1.40 -10.45
C ASP A 161 -13.24 1.74 -9.55
N LEU A 162 -12.62 2.90 -9.78
CA LEU A 162 -11.42 3.35 -9.07
C LEU A 162 -11.73 4.69 -8.39
N SER A 163 -11.72 4.72 -7.06
CA SER A 163 -11.76 5.98 -6.29
C SER A 163 -10.37 6.58 -6.32
N LEU A 164 -10.25 7.84 -6.72
CA LEU A 164 -8.96 8.53 -6.76
C LEU A 164 -8.56 8.99 -5.35
N ASP A 165 -7.28 8.83 -5.02
CA ASP A 165 -6.71 9.29 -3.75
C ASP A 165 -6.86 10.79 -3.50
N GLY A 166 -6.84 11.59 -4.58
CA GLY A 166 -7.04 13.03 -4.49
C GLY A 166 -7.51 13.65 -5.77
N TYR A 167 -8.39 14.65 -5.65
CA TYR A 167 -8.97 15.33 -6.79
C TYR A 167 -9.29 16.80 -6.52
N ASP A 168 -8.89 17.67 -7.45
CA ASP A 168 -9.21 19.10 -7.50
C ASP A 168 -10.29 19.34 -8.56
N GLU A 169 -11.51 19.55 -8.09
CA GLU A 169 -12.69 19.78 -8.94
C GLU A 169 -12.59 21.07 -9.76
N SER A 170 -11.85 22.08 -9.27
CA SER A 170 -11.77 23.39 -9.93
C SER A 170 -10.95 23.34 -11.22
N ARG A 171 -9.87 22.56 -11.23
CA ARG A 171 -8.97 22.40 -12.37
C ARG A 171 -9.09 21.04 -13.05
N LYS A 172 -9.95 20.16 -12.53
CA LYS A 172 -10.15 18.80 -13.03
C LYS A 172 -8.86 17.98 -13.03
N ILE A 173 -8.08 18.10 -11.96
CA ILE A 173 -6.81 17.41 -11.78
C ILE A 173 -7.02 16.35 -10.71
N GLY A 174 -6.70 15.10 -11.01
CA GLY A 174 -6.75 14.00 -10.03
C GLY A 174 -5.41 13.28 -9.95
N PHE A 175 -5.21 12.53 -8.88
CA PHE A 175 -4.13 11.58 -8.79
C PHE A 175 -4.53 10.27 -8.13
N GLU A 176 -3.75 9.24 -8.47
CA GLU A 176 -3.71 7.95 -7.79
C GLU A 176 -2.27 7.65 -7.40
N PHE A 177 -2.03 7.14 -6.20
CA PHE A 177 -0.76 6.65 -5.72
C PHE A 177 -0.85 5.16 -5.45
N VAL A 178 -0.19 4.35 -6.29
CA VAL A 178 -0.17 2.90 -6.10
C VAL A 178 0.58 2.54 -4.82
N SER A 179 -0.19 2.28 -3.78
CA SER A 179 0.26 1.97 -2.42
C SER A 179 0.44 0.45 -2.21
N ARG A 180 0.89 0.07 -1.01
CA ARG A 180 0.90 -1.33 -0.62
C ARG A 180 -0.52 -1.85 -0.45
N GLU A 181 -1.40 -1.03 0.11
CA GLU A 181 -2.80 -1.32 0.35
C GLU A 181 -3.53 -1.58 -0.98
N ASP A 182 -3.26 -0.80 -2.01
CA ASP A 182 -3.73 -1.06 -3.38
C ASP A 182 -3.21 -2.39 -3.90
N TYR A 183 -1.91 -2.64 -3.72
CA TYR A 183 -1.30 -3.89 -4.14
C TYR A 183 -1.97 -5.09 -3.46
N GLU A 184 -2.37 -4.97 -2.20
CA GLU A 184 -3.14 -5.96 -1.46
C GLU A 184 -4.57 -6.12 -1.99
N GLN A 185 -5.28 -5.02 -2.20
CA GLN A 185 -6.66 -5.02 -2.69
C GLN A 185 -6.80 -5.52 -4.13
N TRP A 186 -5.78 -5.29 -4.95
CA TRP A 186 -5.74 -5.66 -6.36
C TRP A 186 -5.18 -7.06 -6.58
N SER A 187 -4.77 -7.73 -5.49
CA SER A 187 -4.11 -9.03 -5.57
C SER A 187 -5.02 -10.11 -6.17
N LYS A 188 -4.41 -10.92 -7.04
CA LYS A 188 -5.00 -12.13 -7.58
C LYS A 188 -4.62 -13.32 -6.71
N GLU A 189 -5.55 -14.25 -6.50
CA GLU A 189 -5.24 -15.47 -5.76
C GLU A 189 -4.13 -16.27 -6.47
N GLN A 190 -3.06 -16.56 -5.72
CA GLN A 190 -1.94 -17.38 -6.19
C GLN A 190 -1.92 -18.72 -5.45
N THR A 191 -1.62 -19.80 -6.17
CA THR A 191 -1.53 -21.16 -5.61
C THR A 191 -0.23 -21.39 -4.84
N ILE A 192 0.78 -20.55 -5.08
CA ILE A 192 2.07 -20.55 -4.39
C ILE A 192 1.93 -19.76 -3.09
N ARG A 193 2.61 -20.24 -2.04
CA ARG A 193 2.76 -19.50 -0.77
C ARG A 193 4.24 -19.41 -0.44
N SER A 194 4.70 -18.20 -0.13
CA SER A 194 6.08 -17.91 0.28
C SER A 194 6.08 -17.19 1.62
N SER A 195 7.23 -17.14 2.27
CA SER A 195 7.48 -16.25 3.40
C SER A 195 8.12 -14.92 2.99
N VAL A 196 8.29 -14.72 1.67
CA VAL A 196 8.81 -13.52 1.02
C VAL A 196 7.83 -13.11 -0.07
N ASP A 197 7.37 -11.87 -0.01
CA ASP A 197 6.48 -11.26 -0.99
C ASP A 197 7.27 -10.25 -1.85
N ASP A 198 7.09 -10.33 -3.16
CA ASP A 198 7.63 -9.43 -4.17
C ASP A 198 6.58 -8.34 -4.49
N PHE A 199 7.03 -7.11 -4.65
CA PHE A 199 6.22 -5.96 -5.03
C PHE A 199 6.79 -5.30 -6.27
N ASP A 200 5.91 -4.87 -7.18
CA ASP A 200 6.26 -4.12 -8.38
C ASP A 200 5.26 -2.98 -8.63
N PHE A 201 5.35 -1.94 -7.81
CA PHE A 201 4.51 -0.75 -7.88
C PHE A 201 4.69 -0.01 -9.21
N SER A 202 5.91 0.00 -9.76
CA SER A 202 6.23 0.67 -11.00
C SER A 202 5.46 0.09 -12.20
N SER A 203 5.43 -1.25 -12.33
CA SER A 203 4.68 -1.91 -13.40
C SER A 203 3.18 -1.81 -13.17
N THR A 204 2.73 -1.89 -11.90
CA THR A 204 1.32 -1.68 -11.55
C THR A 204 0.84 -0.30 -11.99
N ALA A 205 1.59 0.76 -11.69
CA ALA A 205 1.24 2.13 -12.10
C ALA A 205 1.21 2.30 -13.63
N LYS A 206 2.19 1.71 -14.35
CA LYS A 206 2.20 1.71 -15.82
C LYS A 206 0.96 1.04 -16.40
N MET A 207 0.55 -0.09 -15.83
CA MET A 207 -0.65 -0.80 -16.27
C MET A 207 -1.93 -0.02 -15.94
N LEU A 208 -2.01 0.55 -14.73
CA LEU A 208 -3.15 1.37 -14.33
C LEU A 208 -3.32 2.60 -15.23
N ARG A 209 -2.21 3.25 -15.60
CA ARG A 209 -2.22 4.35 -16.57
C ARG A 209 -2.84 3.93 -17.90
N GLN A 210 -2.46 2.78 -18.43
CA GLN A 210 -3.04 2.27 -19.68
C GLN A 210 -4.54 1.95 -19.52
N GLY A 211 -4.93 1.45 -18.34
CA GLY A 211 -6.31 1.07 -18.04
C GLY A 211 -7.27 2.25 -17.80
N THR A 212 -6.73 3.42 -17.46
CA THR A 212 -7.50 4.64 -17.15
C THR A 212 -7.50 5.66 -18.30
N ASP A 213 -6.48 5.68 -19.16
CA ASP A 213 -6.34 6.67 -20.22
C ASP A 213 -7.51 6.63 -21.24
N GLY A 214 -8.02 7.82 -21.57
CA GLY A 214 -9.13 7.99 -22.50
C GLY A 214 -10.49 7.52 -22.01
N LYS A 215 -10.63 7.17 -20.72
CA LYS A 215 -11.89 6.69 -20.11
C LYS A 215 -12.73 7.81 -19.49
N ASN A 216 -13.96 7.46 -19.14
CA ASN A 216 -15.07 8.30 -18.66
C ASN A 216 -14.68 9.43 -17.67
N GLY A 217 -14.50 10.66 -18.15
CA GLY A 217 -14.36 11.85 -17.28
C GLY A 217 -13.50 12.94 -17.90
N GLU A 218 -13.79 14.21 -17.68
CA GLU A 218 -12.87 15.30 -18.05
C GLU A 218 -11.88 15.48 -16.90
N VAL A 219 -10.77 14.71 -16.89
CA VAL A 219 -9.78 14.71 -15.79
C VAL A 219 -8.37 14.61 -16.33
N HIS A 220 -7.47 15.44 -15.81
CA HIS A 220 -6.02 15.31 -15.97
C HIS A 220 -5.47 14.47 -14.81
N LEU A 221 -5.04 13.25 -15.10
CA LEU A 221 -4.74 12.25 -14.08
C LEU A 221 -3.22 12.04 -13.95
N GLY A 222 -2.70 12.22 -12.74
CA GLY A 222 -1.37 11.76 -12.35
C GLY A 222 -1.44 10.37 -11.73
N ILE A 223 -0.55 9.45 -12.11
CA ILE A 223 -0.43 8.15 -11.44
C ILE A 223 0.99 8.03 -10.93
N PHE A 224 1.08 7.88 -9.62
CA PHE A 224 2.32 7.75 -8.88
C PHE A 224 2.45 6.33 -8.33
N TYR A 225 3.65 5.96 -7.91
CA TYR A 225 3.89 4.65 -7.30
C TYR A 225 4.83 4.78 -6.12
N ASN A 226 4.69 3.89 -5.14
CA ASN A 226 5.59 3.85 -3.99
C ASN A 226 7.05 3.58 -4.43
N PRO A 227 7.97 4.56 -4.29
CA PRO A 227 9.35 4.35 -4.68
C PRO A 227 10.04 3.37 -3.73
N MET A 228 10.91 2.54 -4.30
CA MET A 228 11.71 1.58 -3.54
C MET A 228 13.20 1.84 -3.80
N THR A 229 13.96 1.94 -2.72
CA THR A 229 15.42 2.07 -2.77
C THR A 229 16.05 0.68 -2.70
N PRO A 230 16.87 0.28 -3.69
CA PRO A 230 17.61 -0.97 -3.65
C PRO A 230 18.55 -1.04 -2.45
N TYR A 231 18.71 -2.23 -1.86
CA TYR A 231 19.62 -2.43 -0.73
C TYR A 231 21.08 -2.04 -1.04
N GLN A 232 21.51 -2.21 -2.30
CA GLN A 232 22.85 -1.84 -2.74
C GLN A 232 23.12 -0.34 -2.51
N GLU A 233 22.15 0.51 -2.81
CA GLU A 233 22.27 1.97 -2.60
C GLU A 233 22.29 2.32 -1.11
N LEU A 234 21.50 1.62 -0.29
CA LEU A 234 21.54 1.78 1.18
C LEU A 234 22.91 1.42 1.76
N LYS A 235 23.52 0.35 1.25
CA LYS A 235 24.86 -0.08 1.65
C LYS A 235 25.93 0.95 1.27
N GLU A 236 25.81 1.57 0.09
CA GLU A 236 26.72 2.65 -0.34
C GLU A 236 26.61 3.89 0.55
N LEU A 237 25.44 4.14 1.16
CA LEU A 237 25.23 5.20 2.14
C LEU A 237 25.77 4.86 3.55
N GLY A 238 26.39 3.70 3.73
CA GLY A 238 26.96 3.27 5.01
C GLY A 238 25.92 2.87 6.06
N LEU A 239 24.70 2.55 5.64
CA LEU A 239 23.66 2.02 6.52
C LEU A 239 23.87 0.52 6.69
N GLU A 240 24.28 0.12 7.89
CA GLU A 240 24.48 -1.28 8.26
C GLU A 240 23.15 -1.94 8.68
N GLN A 241 23.07 -3.25 8.48
CA GLN A 241 21.83 -4.03 8.64
C GLN A 241 21.32 -4.08 10.09
N ASP A 242 22.17 -3.78 11.07
CA ASP A 242 21.89 -3.87 12.50
C ASP A 242 21.16 -2.66 13.09
N ASP A 243 21.09 -1.52 12.37
CA ASP A 243 20.27 -0.36 12.74
C ASP A 243 18.97 -0.28 11.91
N PHE A 244 18.05 -1.19 12.22
CA PHE A 244 16.80 -1.36 11.48
C PHE A 244 15.91 -0.10 11.48
N GLU A 245 15.85 0.62 12.60
CA GLU A 245 15.04 1.84 12.71
C GLU A 245 15.66 3.00 11.92
N ALA A 246 16.99 3.19 11.97
CA ALA A 246 17.65 4.21 11.15
C ALA A 246 17.52 3.90 9.67
N MET A 247 17.68 2.63 9.27
CA MET A 247 17.44 2.21 7.87
C MET A 247 16.01 2.48 7.44
N LYS A 248 15.01 2.11 8.25
CA LYS A 248 13.60 2.33 7.94
C LYS A 248 13.26 3.81 7.80
N LEU A 249 13.75 4.65 8.71
CA LEU A 249 13.56 6.09 8.62
C LEU A 249 14.21 6.63 7.34
N LYS A 250 15.44 6.21 7.06
CA LYS A 250 16.18 6.70 5.90
C LYS A 250 15.57 6.28 4.58
N THR A 251 15.12 5.03 4.47
CA THR A 251 14.46 4.54 3.26
C THR A 251 13.13 5.25 3.03
N LYS A 252 12.37 5.58 4.09
CA LYS A 252 11.17 6.42 3.98
C LYS A 252 11.48 7.85 3.52
N GLU A 253 12.50 8.50 4.07
CA GLU A 253 12.94 9.82 3.61
C GLU A 253 13.29 9.81 2.12
N MET A 254 14.06 8.80 1.68
CA MET A 254 14.43 8.65 0.28
C MET A 254 13.21 8.39 -0.60
N ALA A 255 12.29 7.53 -0.17
CA ALA A 255 11.05 7.26 -0.91
C ALA A 255 10.20 8.53 -1.06
N ALA A 256 10.08 9.35 -0.01
CA ALA A 256 9.36 10.63 -0.08
C ALA A 256 10.01 11.62 -1.06
N GLU A 257 11.34 11.71 -1.08
CA GLU A 257 12.06 12.55 -2.04
C GLU A 257 11.92 12.06 -3.49
N GLU A 258 11.95 10.75 -3.73
CA GLU A 258 11.69 10.20 -5.07
C GLU A 258 10.23 10.45 -5.50
N LEU A 259 9.25 10.27 -4.61
CA LEU A 259 7.84 10.56 -4.89
C LEU A 259 7.65 12.05 -5.24
N LYS A 260 8.27 12.95 -4.47
CA LYS A 260 8.28 14.39 -4.72
C LYS A 260 8.78 14.73 -6.13
N LYS A 261 9.76 13.99 -6.66
CA LYS A 261 10.22 14.18 -8.05
C LYS A 261 9.17 13.73 -9.08
N GLN A 262 8.50 12.59 -8.86
CA GLN A 262 7.39 12.15 -9.72
C GLN A 262 6.29 13.23 -9.78
N VAL A 263 5.94 13.82 -8.64
CA VAL A 263 4.93 14.87 -8.53
C VAL A 263 5.38 16.15 -9.24
N LYS A 264 6.63 16.56 -9.09
CA LYS A 264 7.18 17.73 -9.80
C LYS A 264 7.11 17.57 -11.31
N ASP A 265 7.49 16.41 -11.83
CA ASP A 265 7.43 16.15 -13.27
C ASP A 265 5.98 16.14 -13.77
N PHE A 266 5.04 15.63 -12.97
CA PHE A 266 3.61 15.73 -13.29
C PHE A 266 3.13 17.18 -13.33
N LEU A 267 3.51 18.00 -12.36
CA LEU A 267 3.17 19.42 -12.32
C LEU A 267 3.79 20.19 -13.50
N ASP A 268 5.03 19.87 -13.88
CA ASP A 268 5.68 20.45 -15.06
C ASP A 268 5.01 19.99 -16.36
N TRP A 269 4.52 18.75 -16.41
CA TRP A 269 3.69 18.28 -17.50
C TRP A 269 2.37 19.05 -17.58
N LEU A 270 1.68 19.28 -16.45
CA LEU A 270 0.45 20.08 -16.40
C LEU A 270 0.68 21.50 -16.93
N LYS A 271 1.78 22.15 -16.55
CA LYS A 271 2.17 23.47 -17.10
C LYS A 271 2.42 23.42 -18.60
N ALA A 272 3.14 22.41 -19.06
CA ALA A 272 3.45 22.25 -20.48
C ALA A 272 2.19 22.02 -21.33
N GLN A 273 1.14 21.42 -20.74
CA GLN A 273 -0.19 21.30 -21.36
C GLN A 273 -1.03 22.58 -21.24
N GLY A 274 -0.58 23.60 -20.50
CA GLY A 274 -1.33 24.84 -20.25
C GLY A 274 -2.54 24.65 -19.32
N ILE A 275 -2.52 23.61 -18.49
CA ILE A 275 -3.58 23.32 -17.50
C ILE A 275 -3.41 24.19 -16.25
N ILE A 276 -2.15 24.45 -15.87
CA ILE A 276 -1.76 25.31 -14.74
C ILE A 276 -0.69 26.33 -15.15
#